data_AF-A0A938SU55-F1
#
_entry.id   AF-A0A938SU55-F1
#
_cell.length_a   1.000
_cell.length_b   1.000
_cell.length_c   1.000
_cell.angle_alpha   90.00
_cell.angle_beta   90.00
_cell.angle_gamma   90.00
#
_symmetry.space_group_name_H-M   'P 1'
#
loop_
_entity.id
_entity.type
_entity.pdbx_description
1 polymer ?
#
loop_
_entity_poly.entity_id
_entity_poly.type
_entity_poly.pdbx_seq_one_letter_code
_entity_poly.pdbx_strand_id
1 'polypeptide(L)'
;MTTIDPTNHAARRLDAAAAAYRFKALDPEARWGFRAGAGTTPSQIACLISTVVVAGGAYLIVGLLRGTVWGAYLWHEMTAYQSIPIPVIVFTVWCLAFLLLKSLKIKAQRAVLAAPVLPTNTAFTLTAESADAVVDRIDAIADEPERFLYLSRVRGVLRMMRNLGRVGDVDELLASRAEQDEASNDSGYTVMRGFIWAIPVLGFIGTVLGLTEAMGQFGATLGAVQDGAGSSQVSALVQNLTGVLDGLKTAFVTTGQALVAVLIIQLVMIAVKRADEQLLDDIQGTCTRTIVARVRLSGNT
;
A
#
# COMPACT_ATOMS: atom_id res chain seq x y z
N MET A 1 -5.29 -30.68 45.97
CA MET A 1 -6.08 -29.48 45.61
C MET A 1 -5.07 -28.35 45.39
N THR A 2 -4.47 -28.32 44.21
CA THR A 2 -3.45 -27.35 43.83
C THR A 2 -4.14 -26.01 43.58
N THR A 3 -3.95 -25.07 44.49
CA THR A 3 -4.37 -23.68 44.32
C THR A 3 -3.62 -23.12 43.11
N ILE A 4 -4.31 -23.02 41.97
CA ILE A 4 -3.78 -22.34 40.79
C ILE A 4 -3.70 -20.86 41.17
N ASP A 5 -2.48 -20.38 41.39
CA ASP A 5 -2.22 -18.98 41.70
C ASP A 5 -2.64 -18.10 40.51
N PRO A 6 -3.68 -17.25 40.67
CA PRO A 6 -4.20 -16.43 39.57
C PRO A 6 -3.18 -15.39 39.09
N THR A 7 -2.19 -15.01 39.90
CA THR A 7 -1.15 -14.04 39.53
C THR A 7 -0.17 -14.62 38.50
N ASN A 8 0.23 -15.88 38.67
CA ASN A 8 1.11 -16.60 37.76
C ASN A 8 0.46 -16.84 36.38
N HIS A 9 -0.86 -17.04 36.37
CA HIS A 9 -1.61 -17.24 35.12
C HIS A 9 -1.83 -15.94 34.33
N ALA A 10 -1.98 -14.80 35.01
CA ALA A 10 -2.09 -13.49 34.38
C ALA A 10 -0.73 -13.01 33.83
N ALA A 11 0.35 -13.19 34.58
CA ALA A 11 1.72 -12.88 34.16
C ALA A 11 2.12 -13.69 32.91
N ARG A 12 1.91 -15.01 32.90
CA ARG A 12 2.17 -15.86 31.72
C ARG A 12 1.37 -15.46 30.48
N ARG A 13 0.15 -14.94 30.65
CA ARG A 13 -0.67 -14.44 29.53
C ARG A 13 -0.17 -13.11 29.00
N LEU A 14 0.37 -12.26 29.88
CA LEU A 14 1.02 -11.01 29.49
C LEU A 14 2.35 -11.30 28.78
N ASP A 15 3.16 -12.24 29.27
CA ASP A 15 4.41 -12.65 28.62
C ASP A 15 4.16 -13.29 27.24
N ALA A 16 3.11 -14.12 27.14
CA ALA A 16 2.70 -14.69 25.86
C ALA A 16 2.14 -13.63 24.89
N ALA A 17 1.45 -12.60 25.40
CA ALA A 17 1.00 -11.46 24.61
C ALA A 17 2.18 -10.58 24.17
N ALA A 18 3.14 -10.30 25.06
CA ALA A 18 4.37 -9.57 24.78
C ALA A 18 5.23 -10.25 23.70
N ALA A 19 5.28 -11.58 23.72
CA ALA A 19 5.91 -12.36 22.66
C ALA A 19 5.11 -12.33 21.35
N ALA A 20 3.78 -12.30 21.43
CA ALA A 20 2.89 -12.32 20.26
C ALA A 20 2.79 -10.96 19.54
N TYR A 21 2.82 -9.83 20.26
CA TYR A 21 2.60 -8.48 19.71
C TYR A 21 3.89 -7.69 19.45
N ARG A 22 5.00 -8.40 19.24
CA ARG A 22 6.28 -7.78 18.93
C ARG A 22 6.24 -7.08 17.57
N PHE A 23 6.36 -5.74 17.55
CA PHE A 23 6.24 -4.93 16.33
C PHE A 23 7.17 -5.42 15.21
N LYS A 24 8.42 -5.74 15.55
CA LYS A 24 9.42 -6.26 14.61
C LYS A 24 9.05 -7.61 13.98
N ALA A 25 8.19 -8.42 14.62
CA ALA A 25 7.76 -9.72 14.12
C ALA A 25 6.43 -9.65 13.34
N LEU A 26 5.59 -8.65 13.62
CA LEU A 26 4.29 -8.45 12.97
C LEU A 26 4.38 -7.56 11.74
N ASP A 27 5.16 -6.48 11.80
CA ASP A 27 5.25 -5.53 10.70
C ASP A 27 6.17 -6.07 9.59
N PRO A 28 5.67 -6.18 8.35
CA PRO A 28 6.44 -6.75 7.24
C PRO A 28 7.69 -5.91 6.90
N GLU A 29 7.63 -4.58 7.06
CA GLU A 29 8.77 -3.70 6.78
C GLU A 29 9.84 -3.86 7.86
N ALA A 30 9.43 -3.94 9.13
CA ALA A 30 10.34 -4.16 10.25
C ALA A 30 11.00 -5.55 10.21
N ARG A 31 10.27 -6.58 9.77
CA ARG A 31 10.83 -7.93 9.52
C ARG A 31 11.92 -7.92 8.45
N TRP A 32 11.76 -7.10 7.42
CA TRP A 32 12.74 -6.93 6.36
C TRP A 32 13.83 -5.89 6.68
N GLY A 33 13.79 -5.28 7.87
CA GLY A 33 14.79 -4.33 8.33
C GLY A 33 14.62 -2.90 7.79
N PHE A 34 13.49 -2.59 7.17
CA PHE A 34 13.19 -1.23 6.70
C PHE A 34 12.66 -0.35 7.82
N ARG A 35 12.87 0.97 7.68
CA ARG A 35 12.16 1.96 8.50
C ARG A 35 10.68 1.92 8.14
N ALA A 36 9.87 1.30 9.01
CA ALA A 36 8.44 1.17 8.78
C ALA A 36 7.77 2.55 8.67
N GLY A 37 6.90 2.71 7.69
CA GLY A 37 6.05 3.90 7.56
C GLY A 37 5.00 4.00 8.67
N ALA A 38 4.36 5.16 8.81
CA ALA A 38 3.39 5.43 9.85
C ALA A 38 2.07 4.67 9.64
N GLY A 39 1.54 4.05 10.70
CA GLY A 39 0.28 3.32 10.67
C GLY A 39 0.25 2.21 9.61
N THR A 40 -0.73 2.24 8.71
CA THR A 40 -0.83 1.30 7.58
C THR A 40 -0.10 1.78 6.33
N THR A 41 0.48 2.98 6.31
CA THR A 41 1.19 3.51 5.13
C THR A 41 2.58 2.89 5.03
N PRO A 42 2.92 2.21 3.91
CA PRO A 42 4.27 1.71 3.67
C PRO A 42 5.29 2.83 3.48
N SER A 43 6.54 2.52 3.78
CA SER A 43 7.69 3.38 3.54
C SER A 43 8.00 3.47 2.05
N GLN A 44 8.22 4.69 1.56
CA GLN A 44 8.58 4.94 0.15
C GLN A 44 9.87 4.21 -0.25
N ILE A 45 10.83 4.10 0.67
CA ILE A 45 12.10 3.40 0.45
C ILE A 45 11.87 1.89 0.33
N ALA A 46 11.03 1.31 1.17
CA ALA A 46 10.70 -0.12 1.10
C ALA A 46 10.03 -0.45 -0.24
N CYS A 47 9.07 0.39 -0.67
CA CYS A 47 8.43 0.26 -1.98
C CYS A 47 9.43 0.37 -3.14
N LEU A 48 10.37 1.32 -3.07
CA LEU A 48 11.38 1.52 -4.10
C LEU A 48 12.31 0.30 -4.19
N ILE A 49 12.83 -0.19 -3.06
CA ILE A 49 13.70 -1.37 -3.01
C ILE A 49 12.95 -2.60 -3.52
N SER A 50 11.71 -2.83 -3.08
CA SER A 50 10.90 -3.94 -3.60
C SER A 50 10.67 -3.81 -5.10
N THR A 51 10.50 -2.59 -5.62
CA THR A 51 10.35 -2.35 -7.06
C THR A 51 11.61 -2.70 -7.82
N VAL A 52 12.78 -2.27 -7.34
CA VAL A 52 14.08 -2.60 -7.97
C VAL A 52 14.31 -4.10 -7.99
N VAL A 53 14.02 -4.79 -6.88
CA VAL A 53 14.18 -6.24 -6.78
C VAL A 53 13.21 -6.98 -7.71
N VAL A 54 11.93 -6.62 -7.69
CA VAL A 54 10.89 -7.32 -8.47
C VAL A 54 11.00 -6.99 -9.96
N ALA A 55 11.10 -5.71 -10.33
CA ALA A 55 11.25 -5.31 -11.72
C ALA A 55 12.61 -5.77 -12.27
N GLY A 56 13.71 -5.53 -11.55
CA GLY A 56 15.03 -5.98 -11.95
C GLY A 56 15.13 -7.49 -12.10
N GLY A 57 14.54 -8.25 -11.16
CA GLY A 57 14.40 -9.70 -11.26
C GLY A 57 13.59 -10.14 -12.47
N ALA A 58 12.46 -9.48 -12.76
CA ALA A 58 11.66 -9.76 -13.95
C ALA A 58 12.45 -9.52 -15.25
N TYR A 59 13.15 -8.39 -15.37
CA TYR A 59 14.01 -8.10 -16.53
C TYR A 59 15.17 -9.07 -16.66
N LEU A 60 15.78 -9.49 -15.54
CA LEU A 60 16.85 -10.50 -15.54
C LEU A 60 16.32 -11.85 -16.04
N ILE A 61 15.19 -12.32 -15.49
CA ILE A 61 14.58 -13.61 -15.85
C ILE A 61 14.19 -13.62 -17.33
N VAL A 62 13.49 -12.58 -17.80
CA VAL A 62 13.11 -12.46 -19.22
C VAL A 62 14.34 -12.34 -20.10
N GLY A 63 15.39 -11.64 -19.64
CA GLY A 63 16.69 -11.55 -20.29
C GLY A 63 17.39 -12.90 -20.47
N LEU A 64 17.37 -13.75 -19.44
CA LEU A 64 17.94 -15.11 -19.48
C LEU A 64 17.11 -16.03 -20.38
N LEU A 65 15.79 -15.84 -20.42
CA LEU A 65 14.87 -16.64 -21.22
C LEU A 65 14.74 -16.17 -22.67
N ARG A 66 15.52 -15.17 -23.12
CA ARG A 66 15.49 -14.65 -24.50
C ARG A 66 15.67 -15.72 -25.59
N GLY A 67 16.34 -16.84 -25.27
CA GLY A 67 16.51 -17.96 -26.19
C GLY A 67 15.23 -18.78 -26.43
N THR A 68 14.17 -18.56 -25.64
CA THR A 68 12.86 -19.22 -25.80
C THR A 68 11.89 -18.35 -26.60
N VAL A 69 10.95 -18.97 -27.31
CA VAL A 69 9.92 -18.26 -28.11
C VAL A 69 9.17 -17.23 -27.25
N TRP A 70 8.79 -17.63 -26.03
CA TRP A 70 8.09 -16.76 -25.07
C TRP A 70 8.98 -15.64 -24.52
N GLY A 71 10.24 -15.93 -24.20
CA GLY A 71 11.15 -14.91 -23.66
C GLY A 71 11.55 -13.86 -24.69
N ALA A 72 11.69 -14.23 -25.97
CA ALA A 72 11.91 -13.27 -27.05
C ALA A 72 10.71 -12.33 -27.23
N TYR A 73 9.49 -12.88 -27.20
CA TYR A 73 8.25 -12.10 -27.27
C TYR A 73 8.13 -11.13 -26.08
N LEU A 74 8.29 -11.62 -24.84
CA LEU A 74 8.22 -10.78 -23.64
C LEU A 74 9.33 -9.72 -23.62
N TRP A 75 10.54 -10.07 -24.03
CA TRP A 75 11.63 -9.10 -24.12
C TRP A 75 11.29 -7.98 -25.11
N HIS A 76 10.74 -8.34 -26.27
CA HIS A 76 10.26 -7.36 -27.24
C HIS A 76 9.20 -6.47 -26.61
N GLU A 77 8.10 -7.01 -26.08
CA GLU A 77 7.02 -6.19 -25.49
C GLU A 77 7.50 -5.33 -24.29
N MET A 78 8.41 -5.83 -23.45
CA MET A 78 8.93 -5.09 -22.29
C MET A 78 9.91 -3.96 -22.65
N THR A 79 10.58 -4.05 -23.80
CA THR A 79 11.58 -3.06 -24.24
C THR A 79 11.23 -2.38 -25.56
N ALA A 80 10.07 -2.72 -26.12
CA ALA A 80 9.59 -2.21 -27.39
C ALA A 80 9.40 -0.70 -27.34
N TYR A 81 9.38 -0.11 -28.54
CA TYR A 81 8.90 1.24 -28.81
C TYR A 81 9.49 2.33 -27.89
N GLN A 82 10.69 2.79 -28.24
CA GLN A 82 11.40 3.87 -27.54
C GLN A 82 11.51 3.69 -26.02
N SER A 83 11.46 2.44 -25.52
CA SER A 83 11.54 2.09 -24.10
C SER A 83 10.42 2.65 -23.21
N ILE A 84 9.28 3.06 -23.78
CA ILE A 84 8.10 3.55 -23.04
C ILE A 84 7.43 2.49 -22.14
N PRO A 85 7.39 1.18 -22.51
CA PRO A 85 6.88 0.14 -21.60
C PRO A 85 7.69 0.01 -20.30
N ILE A 86 8.96 0.43 -20.27
CA ILE A 86 9.81 0.35 -19.07
C ILE A 86 9.25 1.16 -17.90
N PRO A 87 9.03 2.49 -18.01
CA PRO A 87 8.45 3.26 -16.92
C PRO A 87 7.03 2.79 -16.55
N VAL A 88 6.23 2.32 -17.52
CA VAL A 88 4.90 1.73 -17.24
C VAL A 88 5.02 0.51 -16.33
N ILE A 89 5.93 -0.42 -16.64
CA ILE A 89 6.18 -1.61 -15.82
C ILE A 89 6.72 -1.22 -14.44
N VAL A 90 7.66 -0.29 -14.37
CA VAL A 90 8.24 0.18 -13.09
C VAL A 90 7.16 0.79 -12.19
N PHE A 91 6.31 1.68 -12.71
CA PHE A 91 5.20 2.26 -11.95
C PHE A 91 4.17 1.20 -11.56
N THR A 92 3.88 0.26 -12.44
CA THR A 92 2.96 -0.85 -12.15
C THR A 92 3.47 -1.72 -11.00
N VAL A 93 4.73 -2.13 -11.05
CA VAL A 93 5.37 -2.93 -10.01
C VAL A 93 5.41 -2.16 -8.69
N TRP A 94 5.72 -0.86 -8.72
CA TRP A 94 5.72 -0.02 -7.53
C TRP A 94 4.33 0.05 -6.88
N CYS A 95 3.28 0.29 -7.67
CA CYS A 95 1.90 0.36 -7.16
C CYS A 95 1.47 -0.98 -6.54
N LEU A 96 1.79 -2.09 -7.20
CA LEU A 96 1.47 -3.42 -6.68
C LEU A 96 2.26 -3.75 -5.40
N ALA A 97 3.54 -3.38 -5.35
CA ALA A 97 4.36 -3.57 -4.15
C ALA A 97 3.84 -2.74 -2.97
N PHE A 98 3.46 -1.47 -3.22
CA PHE A 98 2.83 -0.60 -2.21
C PHE A 98 1.54 -1.23 -1.68
N LEU A 99 0.64 -1.68 -2.56
CA LEU A 99 -0.63 -2.30 -2.20
C LEU A 99 -0.43 -3.61 -1.42
N LEU A 100 0.54 -4.43 -1.83
CA LEU A 100 0.87 -5.68 -1.15
C LEU A 100 1.41 -5.42 0.26
N LEU A 101 2.38 -4.51 0.40
CA LEU A 101 2.92 -4.11 1.70
C LEU A 101 1.81 -3.55 2.60
N LYS A 102 0.96 -2.68 2.07
CA LYS A 102 -0.17 -2.10 2.81
C LYS A 102 -1.16 -3.17 3.26
N SER A 103 -1.49 -4.15 2.40
CA SER A 103 -2.36 -5.26 2.79
C SER A 103 -1.79 -6.12 3.92
N LEU A 104 -0.46 -6.32 3.95
CA LEU A 104 0.22 -7.03 5.02
C LEU A 104 0.21 -6.21 6.33
N LYS A 105 0.43 -4.89 6.24
CA LYS A 105 0.35 -3.98 7.41
C LYS A 105 -1.07 -3.92 7.98
N ILE A 106 -2.10 -3.88 7.13
CA ILE A 106 -3.51 -3.94 7.58
C ILE A 106 -3.78 -5.22 8.36
N LYS A 107 -3.31 -6.39 7.86
CA LYS A 107 -3.44 -7.67 8.59
C LYS A 107 -2.71 -7.65 9.93
N ALA A 108 -1.50 -7.09 9.97
CA ALA A 108 -0.72 -6.97 11.21
C ALA A 108 -1.42 -6.08 12.25
N GLN A 109 -1.95 -4.93 11.84
CA GLN A 109 -2.69 -4.02 12.71
C GLN A 109 -4.00 -4.65 13.19
N ARG A 110 -4.71 -5.39 12.33
CA ARG A 110 -5.94 -6.09 12.69
C ARG A 110 -5.71 -7.17 13.75
N ALA A 111 -4.57 -7.85 13.72
CA ALA A 111 -4.23 -8.86 14.72
C ALA A 111 -4.13 -8.26 16.14
N VAL A 112 -3.71 -6.99 16.25
CA VAL A 112 -3.51 -6.29 17.53
C VAL A 112 -4.84 -5.84 18.15
N LEU A 113 -5.93 -5.78 17.38
CA LEU A 113 -7.27 -5.50 17.93
C LEU A 113 -7.73 -6.55 18.95
N ALA A 114 -7.20 -7.77 18.86
CA ALA A 114 -7.48 -8.85 19.82
C ALA A 114 -6.60 -8.78 21.08
N ALA A 115 -5.72 -7.78 21.20
CA ALA A 115 -4.82 -7.65 22.35
C ALA A 115 -5.60 -7.40 23.66
N PRO A 116 -5.27 -8.12 24.75
CA PRO A 116 -5.95 -7.98 26.03
C PRO A 116 -5.49 -6.72 26.77
N VAL A 117 -5.88 -5.54 26.26
CA VAL A 117 -5.52 -4.22 26.80
C VAL A 117 -6.13 -3.98 28.19
N LEU A 118 -7.36 -4.44 28.42
CA LEU A 118 -8.02 -4.31 29.72
C LEU A 118 -7.87 -5.58 30.58
N PRO A 119 -7.80 -5.45 31.91
CA PRO A 119 -7.95 -6.59 32.80
C PRO A 119 -9.33 -7.24 32.60
N THR A 120 -9.36 -8.57 32.56
CA THR A 120 -10.56 -9.40 32.28
C THR A 120 -11.63 -9.29 33.38
N ASN A 121 -11.37 -8.56 34.47
CA ASN A 121 -12.34 -8.36 35.53
C ASN A 121 -13.47 -7.43 35.05
N THR A 122 -14.71 -7.92 35.07
CA THR A 122 -15.93 -7.19 34.71
C THR A 122 -16.24 -6.04 35.67
N ALA A 123 -15.64 -6.02 36.86
CA ALA A 123 -15.76 -4.92 37.83
C ALA A 123 -14.73 -3.79 37.64
N PHE A 124 -13.82 -3.90 36.66
CA PHE A 124 -12.81 -2.86 36.43
C PHE A 124 -13.45 -1.59 35.84
N THR A 125 -13.38 -0.50 36.59
CA THR A 125 -13.81 0.83 36.17
C THR A 125 -12.60 1.68 35.83
N LEU A 126 -12.68 2.39 34.71
CA LEU A 126 -11.60 3.20 34.21
C LEU A 126 -11.65 4.58 34.88
N THR A 127 -10.82 4.78 35.90
CA THR A 127 -10.59 6.05 36.63
C THR A 127 -9.20 6.61 36.30
N ALA A 128 -8.95 7.88 36.64
CA ALA A 128 -7.64 8.52 36.42
C ALA A 128 -6.48 7.76 37.10
N GLU A 129 -6.71 7.15 38.27
CA GLU A 129 -5.73 6.34 38.99
C GLU A 129 -5.47 4.98 38.31
N SER A 130 -6.50 4.37 37.73
CA SER A 130 -6.37 3.10 37.01
C SER A 130 -5.81 3.24 35.60
N ALA A 131 -5.78 4.47 35.06
CA ALA A 131 -5.33 4.75 33.70
C ALA A 131 -3.84 4.44 33.53
N ASP A 132 -3.00 4.80 34.52
CA ASP A 132 -1.56 4.49 34.50
C ASP A 132 -1.32 2.96 34.48
N ALA A 133 -2.09 2.19 35.25
CA ALA A 133 -1.99 0.73 35.25
C ALA A 133 -2.37 0.09 33.89
N VAL A 134 -3.29 0.70 33.13
CA VAL A 134 -3.63 0.25 31.77
C VAL A 134 -2.55 0.67 30.77
N VAL A 135 -1.98 1.87 30.93
CA VAL A 135 -0.86 2.36 30.11
C VAL A 135 0.37 1.47 30.29
N ASP A 136 0.73 1.13 31.53
CA ASP A 136 1.84 0.21 31.84
C ASP A 136 1.60 -1.19 31.26
N ARG A 137 0.34 -1.65 31.26
CA ARG A 137 -0.04 -2.91 30.65
C ARG A 137 0.10 -2.88 29.12
N ILE A 138 -0.26 -1.78 28.47
CA ILE A 138 -0.05 -1.61 27.02
C ILE A 138 1.44 -1.68 26.69
N ASP A 139 2.28 -1.02 27.49
CA ASP A 139 3.73 -1.02 27.32
C ASP A 139 4.34 -2.40 27.59
N ALA A 140 3.74 -3.20 28.48
CA ALA A 140 4.13 -4.59 28.70
C ALA A 140 3.69 -5.54 27.57
N ILE A 141 2.60 -5.23 26.86
CA ILE A 141 2.05 -6.10 25.80
C ILE A 141 2.78 -5.89 24.46
N ALA A 142 3.30 -4.70 24.18
CA ALA A 142 3.92 -4.40 22.89
C ALA A 142 5.21 -3.58 23.06
N ASP A 143 6.28 -3.98 22.37
CA ASP A 143 7.58 -3.26 22.40
C ASP A 143 7.50 -1.82 21.88
N GLU A 144 6.69 -1.56 20.85
CA GLU A 144 6.52 -0.24 20.21
C GLU A 144 5.02 0.08 20.03
N PRO A 145 4.28 0.36 21.13
CA PRO A 145 2.82 0.49 21.09
C PRO A 145 2.35 1.69 20.27
N GLU A 146 3.17 2.73 20.14
CA GLU A 146 2.85 3.95 19.39
C GLU A 146 2.75 3.71 17.87
N ARG A 147 3.29 2.59 17.37
CA ARG A 147 3.20 2.21 15.95
C ARG A 147 1.94 1.45 15.61
N PHE A 148 1.21 0.96 16.61
CA PHE A 148 -0.10 0.35 16.42
C PHE A 148 -1.18 1.41 16.58
N LEU A 149 -2.00 1.63 15.55
CA LEU A 149 -3.04 2.68 15.54
C LEU A 149 -3.97 2.54 16.75
N TYR A 150 -4.41 1.31 17.05
CA TYR A 150 -5.26 1.02 18.20
C TYR A 150 -4.59 1.36 19.54
N LEU A 151 -3.40 0.83 19.80
CA LEU A 151 -2.71 1.03 21.08
C LEU A 151 -2.30 2.49 21.28
N SER A 152 -1.83 3.15 20.22
CA SER A 152 -1.48 4.57 20.22
C SER A 152 -2.70 5.46 20.55
N ARG A 153 -3.87 5.14 19.98
CA ARG A 153 -5.11 5.87 20.25
C ARG A 153 -5.56 5.67 21.70
N VAL A 154 -5.62 4.43 22.19
CA VAL A 154 -6.00 4.14 23.58
C VAL A 154 -5.04 4.80 24.56
N ARG A 155 -3.72 4.61 24.40
CA ARG A 155 -2.68 5.22 25.24
C ARG A 155 -2.74 6.75 25.23
N GLY A 156 -3.01 7.35 24.07
CA GLY A 156 -3.19 8.80 23.93
C GLY A 156 -4.35 9.34 24.75
N VAL A 157 -5.50 8.68 24.67
CA VAL A 157 -6.70 9.07 25.43
C VAL A 157 -6.52 8.86 26.93
N LEU A 158 -5.93 7.74 27.36
CA LEU A 158 -5.67 7.47 28.79
C LEU A 158 -4.75 8.52 29.41
N ARG A 159 -3.65 8.88 28.71
CA ARG A 159 -2.74 9.95 29.14
C ARG A 159 -3.44 11.30 29.26
N MET A 160 -4.37 11.59 28.34
CA MET A 160 -5.13 12.84 28.36
C MET A 160 -6.15 12.87 29.49
N MET A 161 -6.89 11.78 29.72
CA MET A 161 -7.84 11.66 30.83
C MET A 161 -7.18 11.95 32.19
N ARG A 162 -5.95 11.49 32.38
CA ARG A 162 -5.14 11.80 33.57
C ARG A 162 -4.83 13.29 33.68
N ASN A 163 -4.39 13.91 32.58
CA ASN A 163 -3.94 15.30 32.60
C ASN A 163 -5.10 16.31 32.71
N LEU A 164 -6.25 16.02 32.09
CA LEU A 164 -7.40 16.93 32.06
C LEU A 164 -8.44 16.65 33.15
N GLY A 165 -8.48 15.45 33.73
CA GLY A 165 -9.45 15.05 34.76
C GLY A 165 -10.92 15.04 34.34
N ARG A 166 -11.24 15.50 33.11
CA ARG A 166 -12.59 15.52 32.54
C ARG A 166 -12.78 14.36 31.57
N VAL A 167 -13.55 13.41 32.06
CA VAL A 167 -14.01 12.23 31.35
C VAL A 167 -14.98 12.59 30.21
N GLY A 168 -15.71 13.70 30.32
CA GLY A 168 -16.74 14.10 29.34
C GLY A 168 -16.22 14.40 27.93
N ASP A 169 -14.93 14.72 27.79
CA ASP A 169 -14.34 15.16 26.52
C ASP A 169 -13.63 13.98 25.78
N VAL A 170 -13.75 12.75 26.30
CA VAL A 170 -13.07 11.55 25.77
C VAL A 170 -13.61 11.11 24.42
N ASP A 171 -14.93 11.17 24.23
CA ASP A 171 -15.57 10.79 22.97
C ASP A 171 -15.19 11.73 21.83
N GLU A 172 -15.18 13.04 22.11
CA GLU A 172 -14.76 14.07 21.15
C GLU A 172 -13.28 13.89 20.77
N LEU A 173 -12.41 13.59 21.73
CA LEU A 173 -11.01 13.33 21.47
C LEU A 173 -10.80 12.05 20.62
N LEU A 174 -11.54 10.98 20.90
CA LEU A 174 -11.50 9.75 20.12
C LEU A 174 -11.97 9.98 18.68
N ALA A 175 -13.02 10.77 18.49
CA ALA A 175 -13.52 11.16 17.17
C ALA A 175 -12.51 12.02 16.41
N SER A 176 -11.94 13.05 17.05
CA SER A 176 -10.92 13.90 16.44
C SER A 176 -9.66 13.11 16.03
N ARG A 177 -9.21 12.17 16.87
CA ARG A 177 -8.11 11.25 16.52
C ARG A 177 -8.48 10.32 15.36
N ALA A 178 -9.75 9.89 15.28
CA ALA A 178 -10.22 9.05 14.18
C ALA A 178 -10.15 9.77 12.84
N GLU A 179 -10.62 11.02 12.80
CA GLU A 179 -10.54 11.88 11.61
C GLU A 179 -9.08 12.14 11.18
N GLN A 180 -8.18 12.37 12.14
CA GLN A 180 -6.74 12.54 11.85
C GLN A 180 -6.12 11.27 11.25
N ASP A 181 -6.47 10.10 11.77
CA ASP A 181 -5.97 8.82 11.25
C ASP A 181 -6.52 8.54 9.84
N GLU A 182 -7.79 8.88 9.58
CA GLU A 182 -8.40 8.79 8.24
C GLU A 182 -7.71 9.74 7.24
N ALA A 183 -7.48 11.00 7.62
CA ALA A 183 -6.79 11.97 6.77
C ALA A 183 -5.33 11.56 6.50
N SER A 184 -4.63 11.05 7.50
CA SER A 184 -3.28 10.50 7.34
C SER A 184 -3.28 9.30 6.40
N ASN A 185 -4.28 8.43 6.52
CA ASN A 185 -4.43 7.27 5.68
C ASN A 185 -4.68 7.64 4.22
N ASP A 186 -5.61 8.56 3.94
CA ASP A 186 -5.86 9.04 2.58
C ASP A 186 -4.61 9.70 1.97
N SER A 187 -3.89 10.51 2.76
CA SER A 187 -2.64 11.14 2.34
C SER A 187 -1.58 10.11 1.91
N GLY A 188 -1.54 8.94 2.56
CA GLY A 188 -0.66 7.82 2.20
C GLY A 188 -0.83 7.31 0.76
N TYR A 189 -2.01 7.51 0.15
CA TYR A 189 -2.29 7.11 -1.24
C TYR A 189 -1.87 8.16 -2.28
N THR A 190 -1.38 9.34 -1.87
CA THR A 190 -1.11 10.48 -2.78
C THR A 190 -0.12 10.14 -3.89
N VAL A 191 1.02 9.53 -3.56
CA VAL A 191 2.03 9.13 -4.57
C VAL A 191 1.45 8.10 -5.54
N MET A 192 0.67 7.14 -5.04
CA MET A 192 0.04 6.12 -5.86
C MET A 192 -1.00 6.71 -6.82
N ARG A 193 -1.81 7.67 -6.38
CA ARG A 193 -2.73 8.42 -7.26
C ARG A 193 -1.97 9.12 -8.39
N GLY A 194 -0.79 9.66 -8.10
CA GLY A 194 0.11 10.23 -9.11
C GLY A 194 0.52 9.21 -10.17
N PHE A 195 0.91 7.99 -9.79
CA PHE A 195 1.29 6.94 -10.74
C PHE A 195 0.11 6.34 -11.52
N ILE A 196 -1.04 6.17 -10.88
CA ILE A 196 -2.29 5.76 -11.55
C ILE A 196 -2.66 6.77 -12.65
N TRP A 197 -2.42 8.05 -12.42
CA TRP A 197 -2.58 9.08 -13.45
C TRP A 197 -1.47 9.04 -14.51
N ALA A 198 -0.21 8.84 -14.12
CA ALA A 198 0.93 8.87 -15.04
C ALA A 198 0.95 7.69 -16.03
N ILE A 199 0.53 6.49 -15.63
CA ILE A 199 0.58 5.28 -16.48
C ILE A 199 -0.21 5.46 -17.79
N PRO A 200 -1.51 5.87 -17.77
CA PRO A 200 -2.26 6.13 -19.00
C PRO A 200 -1.65 7.26 -19.85
N VAL A 201 -1.11 8.30 -19.22
CA VAL A 201 -0.45 9.41 -19.93
C VAL A 201 0.78 8.92 -20.66
N LEU A 202 1.61 8.08 -20.04
CA LEU A 202 2.75 7.42 -20.70
C LEU A 202 2.30 6.54 -21.86
N GLY A 203 1.21 5.78 -21.68
CA GLY A 203 0.59 5.01 -22.76
C GLY A 203 0.16 5.88 -23.94
N PHE A 204 -0.48 7.03 -23.67
CA PHE A 204 -0.89 7.98 -24.71
C PHE A 204 0.31 8.63 -25.41
N ILE A 205 1.36 9.00 -24.67
CA ILE A 205 2.62 9.49 -25.24
C ILE A 205 3.21 8.45 -26.21
N GLY A 206 3.15 7.16 -25.87
CA GLY A 206 3.53 6.06 -26.76
C GLY A 206 2.77 6.08 -28.09
N THR A 207 1.45 6.24 -28.08
CA THR A 207 0.67 6.39 -29.32
C THR A 207 0.99 7.65 -30.11
N VAL A 208 1.19 8.78 -29.45
CA VAL A 208 1.51 10.05 -30.13
C VAL A 208 2.84 9.91 -30.87
N LEU A 209 3.84 9.33 -30.23
CA LEU A 209 5.14 9.07 -30.85
C LEU A 209 5.00 8.06 -32.01
N GLY A 210 4.22 6.99 -31.80
CA GLY A 210 3.91 5.97 -32.83
C GLY A 210 3.31 6.54 -34.09
N LEU A 211 2.26 7.35 -33.92
CA LEU A 211 1.58 8.03 -35.01
C LEU A 211 2.48 9.05 -35.69
N THR A 212 3.29 9.80 -34.93
CA THR A 212 4.21 10.81 -35.50
C THR A 212 5.26 10.15 -36.39
N GLU A 213 5.85 9.04 -35.94
CA GLU A 213 6.85 8.29 -36.70
C GLU A 213 6.25 7.63 -37.94
N ALA A 214 5.08 7.01 -37.80
CA ALA A 214 4.29 6.44 -38.89
C ALA A 214 3.99 7.47 -39.99
N MET A 215 3.55 8.67 -39.61
CA MET A 215 3.28 9.76 -40.55
C MET A 215 4.55 10.26 -41.25
N GLY A 216 5.68 10.35 -40.53
CA GLY A 216 6.97 10.74 -41.11
C GLY A 216 7.48 9.76 -42.16
N GLN A 217 7.43 8.46 -41.86
CA GLN A 217 7.85 7.39 -42.80
C GLN A 217 6.95 7.36 -44.05
N PHE A 218 5.63 7.50 -43.86
CA PHE A 218 4.69 7.56 -44.96
C PHE A 218 4.91 8.79 -45.86
N GLY A 219 5.11 9.97 -45.27
CA GLY A 219 5.38 11.21 -46.00
C GLY A 219 6.68 11.15 -46.83
N ALA A 220 7.75 10.60 -46.25
CA ALA A 220 9.02 10.38 -46.97
C ALA A 220 8.86 9.42 -48.16
N THR A 221 8.06 8.36 -47.98
CA THR A 221 7.77 7.39 -49.03
C THR A 221 6.98 8.02 -50.18
N LEU A 222 5.98 8.85 -49.87
CA LEU A 222 5.21 9.56 -50.90
C LEU A 222 6.07 10.56 -51.68
N GLY A 223 6.94 11.33 -51.02
CA GLY A 223 7.87 12.24 -51.69
C GLY A 223 8.80 11.51 -52.68
N ALA A 224 9.37 10.38 -52.25
CA ALA A 224 10.23 9.54 -53.11
C ALA A 224 9.50 8.95 -54.33
N VAL A 225 8.19 8.69 -54.22
CA VAL A 225 7.35 8.26 -55.34
C VAL A 225 7.07 9.42 -56.30
N GLN A 226 6.81 10.62 -55.75
CA GLN A 226 6.50 11.83 -56.52
C GLN A 226 7.69 12.36 -57.35
N ASP A 227 8.93 12.16 -56.87
CA ASP A 227 10.16 12.59 -57.54
C ASP A 227 10.63 11.69 -58.71
N GLY A 228 9.78 10.75 -59.18
CA GLY A 228 9.92 10.12 -60.51
C GLY A 228 10.67 8.79 -60.61
N ALA A 229 10.86 8.05 -59.52
CA ALA A 229 11.70 6.84 -59.48
C ALA A 229 11.01 5.50 -59.89
N GLY A 230 10.43 5.36 -61.09
CA GLY A 230 10.22 4.07 -61.80
C GLY A 230 9.40 2.92 -61.16
N SER A 231 9.00 1.94 -61.98
CA SER A 231 8.02 0.86 -61.70
C SER A 231 8.37 -0.19 -60.62
N SER A 232 9.50 -0.07 -59.90
CA SER A 232 9.80 -0.88 -58.71
C SER A 232 9.12 -0.36 -57.42
N GLN A 233 8.47 0.81 -57.50
CA GLN A 233 7.88 1.57 -56.40
C GLN A 233 6.67 0.92 -55.70
N VAL A 234 5.87 0.08 -56.36
CA VAL A 234 4.70 -0.52 -55.69
C VAL A 234 5.16 -1.45 -54.57
N SER A 235 6.22 -2.23 -54.79
CA SER A 235 6.79 -3.10 -53.76
C SER A 235 7.40 -2.32 -52.60
N ALA A 236 8.11 -1.23 -52.89
CA ALA A 236 8.67 -0.33 -51.88
C ALA A 236 7.56 0.40 -51.09
N LEU A 237 6.49 0.84 -51.76
CA LEU A 237 5.33 1.46 -51.12
C LEU A 237 4.61 0.47 -50.20
N VAL A 238 4.39 -0.76 -50.66
CA VAL A 238 3.78 -1.83 -49.85
C VAL A 238 4.68 -2.19 -48.64
N GLN A 239 5.99 -2.25 -48.82
CA GLN A 239 6.93 -2.52 -47.73
C GLN A 239 6.94 -1.38 -46.70
N ASN A 240 6.94 -0.12 -47.14
CA ASN A 240 6.88 1.05 -46.25
C ASN A 240 5.53 1.14 -45.53
N LEU A 241 4.41 0.86 -46.21
CA LEU A 241 3.09 0.75 -45.58
C LEU A 241 3.06 -0.35 -44.50
N THR A 242 3.71 -1.49 -44.77
CA THR A 242 3.82 -2.58 -43.78
C THR A 242 4.62 -2.13 -42.56
N GLY A 243 5.74 -1.43 -42.75
CA GLY A 243 6.54 -0.88 -41.64
C GLY A 243 5.78 0.16 -40.81
N VAL A 244 5.04 1.05 -41.47
CA VAL A 244 4.18 2.06 -40.83
C VAL A 244 3.08 1.38 -39.99
N LEU A 245 2.45 0.33 -40.52
CA LEU A 245 1.43 -0.43 -39.81
C LEU A 245 2.00 -1.19 -38.60
N ASP A 246 3.22 -1.72 -38.70
CA ASP A 246 3.89 -2.39 -37.58
C ASP A 246 4.27 -1.41 -36.46
N GLY A 247 4.77 -0.22 -36.80
CA GLY A 247 5.04 0.84 -35.83
C GLY A 247 3.76 1.29 -35.10
N LEU A 248 2.68 1.49 -35.85
CA LEU A 248 1.36 1.85 -35.32
C LEU A 248 0.78 0.75 -34.41
N LYS A 249 0.90 -0.51 -34.82
CA LYS A 249 0.49 -1.67 -34.02
C LYS A 249 1.20 -1.67 -32.66
N THR A 250 2.52 -1.51 -32.65
CA THR A 250 3.32 -1.52 -31.42
C THR A 250 2.93 -0.37 -30.48
N ALA A 251 2.65 0.80 -31.05
CA ALA A 251 2.20 1.95 -30.28
C ALA A 251 0.83 1.73 -29.62
N PHE A 252 -0.14 1.18 -30.35
CA PHE A 252 -1.45 0.81 -29.78
C PHE A 252 -1.36 -0.25 -28.69
N VAL A 253 -0.52 -1.27 -28.88
CA VAL A 253 -0.28 -2.32 -27.87
C VAL A 253 0.30 -1.70 -26.59
N THR A 254 1.24 -0.76 -26.71
CA THR A 254 1.83 -0.05 -25.56
C THR A 254 0.77 0.70 -24.74
N THR A 255 -0.17 1.39 -25.40
CA THR A 255 -1.29 2.06 -24.71
C THR A 255 -2.26 1.06 -24.10
N GLY A 256 -2.61 0.00 -24.84
CA GLY A 256 -3.46 -1.08 -24.35
C GLY A 256 -2.90 -1.70 -23.08
N GLN A 257 -1.60 -2.00 -23.05
CA GLN A 257 -0.89 -2.51 -21.88
C GLN A 257 -0.98 -1.55 -20.70
N ALA A 258 -0.74 -0.25 -20.91
CA ALA A 258 -0.83 0.75 -19.84
C ALA A 258 -2.25 0.84 -19.25
N LEU A 259 -3.28 0.78 -20.09
CA LEU A 259 -4.68 0.81 -19.66
C LEU A 259 -5.08 -0.47 -18.89
N VAL A 260 -4.64 -1.64 -19.35
CA VAL A 260 -4.86 -2.90 -18.63
C VAL A 260 -4.15 -2.88 -17.27
N ALA A 261 -2.90 -2.40 -17.23
CA ALA A 261 -2.14 -2.29 -15.99
C ALA A 261 -2.82 -1.36 -14.98
N VAL A 262 -3.26 -0.16 -15.40
CA VAL A 262 -3.95 0.77 -14.49
C VAL A 262 -5.29 0.21 -14.01
N LEU A 263 -6.01 -0.52 -14.85
CA LEU A 263 -7.27 -1.16 -14.48
C LEU A 263 -7.05 -2.18 -13.36
N ILE A 264 -6.02 -3.04 -13.49
CA ILE A 264 -5.67 -4.02 -12.46
C ILE A 264 -5.29 -3.31 -11.16
N ILE A 265 -4.45 -2.26 -11.23
CA ILE A 265 -4.04 -1.49 -10.05
C ILE A 265 -5.26 -0.88 -9.35
N GLN A 266 -6.18 -0.25 -10.09
CA GLN A 266 -7.40 0.35 -9.55
C GLN A 266 -8.28 -0.68 -8.84
N LEU A 267 -8.48 -1.86 -9.43
CA LEU A 267 -9.27 -2.93 -8.82
C LEU A 267 -8.67 -3.40 -7.49
N VAL A 268 -7.35 -3.61 -7.44
CA VAL A 268 -6.66 -3.99 -6.20
C VAL A 268 -6.67 -2.85 -5.18
N MET A 269 -6.49 -1.61 -5.62
CA MET A 269 -6.53 -0.43 -4.76
C MET A 269 -7.90 -0.27 -4.08
N ILE A 270 -9.00 -0.47 -4.80
CA ILE A 270 -10.36 -0.43 -4.22
C ILE A 270 -10.50 -1.46 -3.10
N ALA A 271 -10.03 -2.69 -3.32
CA ALA A 271 -10.10 -3.75 -2.32
C ALA A 271 -9.25 -3.44 -1.08
N VAL A 272 -8.03 -2.92 -1.26
CA VAL A 272 -7.14 -2.54 -0.16
C VAL A 272 -7.68 -1.33 0.59
N LYS A 273 -8.16 -0.29 -0.10
CA LYS A 273 -8.75 0.90 0.53
C LYS A 273 -9.95 0.53 1.39
N ARG A 274 -10.83 -0.33 0.89
CA ARG A 274 -11.96 -0.85 1.66
C ARG A 274 -11.52 -1.60 2.93
N ALA A 275 -10.47 -2.42 2.83
CA ALA A 275 -9.93 -3.15 4.00
C ALA A 275 -9.31 -2.20 5.04
N ASP A 276 -8.75 -1.09 4.60
CA ASP A 276 -8.15 -0.05 5.43
C ASP A 276 -9.22 0.78 6.16
N GLU A 277 -10.28 1.19 5.46
CA GLU A 277 -11.46 1.85 6.04
C GLU A 277 -12.12 0.96 7.09
N GLN A 278 -12.34 -0.33 6.78
CA GLN A 278 -12.86 -1.32 7.74
C GLN A 278 -11.97 -1.48 8.97
N LEU A 279 -10.64 -1.40 8.81
CA LEU A 279 -9.74 -1.46 9.96
C LEU A 279 -9.89 -0.22 10.85
N LEU A 280 -10.00 0.97 10.27
CA LEU A 280 -10.21 2.21 11.04
C LEU A 280 -11.55 2.18 11.80
N ASP A 281 -12.61 1.69 11.17
CA ASP A 281 -13.92 1.48 11.80
C ASP A 281 -13.84 0.46 12.95
N ASP A 282 -13.18 -0.68 12.71
CA ASP A 282 -12.95 -1.72 13.72
C ASP A 282 -12.17 -1.17 14.92
N ILE A 283 -11.14 -0.34 14.67
CA ILE A 283 -10.36 0.35 15.71
C ILE A 283 -11.24 1.31 16.51
N GLN A 284 -12.03 2.16 15.84
CA GLN A 284 -12.92 3.11 16.50
C GLN A 284 -13.94 2.39 17.39
N GLY A 285 -14.65 1.39 16.84
CA GLY A 285 -15.63 0.62 17.60
C GLY A 285 -15.01 -0.14 18.77
N THR A 286 -13.78 -0.61 18.64
CA THR A 286 -13.06 -1.28 19.75
C THR A 286 -12.60 -0.29 20.81
N CYS A 287 -12.09 0.88 20.44
CA CYS A 287 -11.72 1.95 21.36
C CYS A 287 -12.93 2.42 22.18
N THR A 288 -14.07 2.70 21.53
CA THR A 288 -15.31 3.12 22.21
C THR A 288 -15.80 2.04 23.18
N ARG A 289 -15.82 0.77 22.77
CA ARG A 289 -16.20 -0.35 23.67
C ARG A 289 -15.25 -0.56 24.84
N THR A 290 -13.95 -0.27 24.64
CA THR A 290 -12.92 -0.46 25.67
C THR A 290 -12.95 0.67 26.70
N ILE A 291 -13.03 1.92 26.22
CA ILE A 291 -12.88 3.11 27.07
C ILE A 291 -14.26 3.55 27.56
N VAL A 292 -15.14 3.97 26.65
CA VAL A 292 -16.40 4.66 26.96
C VAL A 292 -17.35 3.78 27.77
N ALA A 293 -17.46 2.50 27.40
CA ALA A 293 -18.33 1.56 28.11
C ALA A 293 -17.88 1.23 29.55
N ARG A 294 -16.63 1.57 29.93
CA ARG A 294 -16.05 1.25 31.25
C ARG A 294 -15.65 2.47 32.07
N VAL A 295 -15.80 3.64 31.49
CA VAL A 295 -15.52 4.92 32.12
C VAL A 295 -16.69 5.25 33.06
N ARG A 296 -16.39 5.45 34.34
CA ARG A 296 -17.34 6.04 35.29
C ARG A 296 -16.98 7.49 35.50
N LEU A 297 -17.94 8.38 35.30
CA LEU A 297 -17.86 9.75 35.82
C LEU A 297 -17.74 9.62 37.33
N SER A 298 -16.59 10.00 37.90
CA SER A 298 -16.52 10.25 39.34
C SER A 298 -17.40 11.46 39.61
N GLY A 299 -18.69 11.22 39.84
CA GLY A 299 -19.61 12.24 40.30
C GLY A 299 -19.11 12.73 41.65
N ASN A 300 -18.80 14.02 41.72
CA ASN A 300 -18.65 14.75 42.96
C ASN A 300 -19.82 14.40 43.90
N THR A 301 -19.52 13.72 45.00
CA THR A 301 -20.20 13.92 46.28
C THR A 301 -19.29 14.73 47.16
#